data_AF-A0A9P9W793-F1
#
_entry.id   AF-A0A9P9W793-F1
#
_cell.length_a   1.000
_cell.length_b   1.000
_cell.length_c   1.000
_cell.angle_alpha   90.00
_cell.angle_beta   90.00
_cell.angle_gamma   90.00
#
_symmetry.space_group_name_H-M   'P 1'
#
loop_
_entity.id
_entity.type
_entity.pdbx_description
1 polymer ?
#
loop_
_entity_poly.entity_id
_entity_poly.type
_entity_poly.pdbx_seq_one_letter_code
_entity_poly.pdbx_strand_id
1 'polypeptide(L)'
;MTFIGSKTETAMLIFAKDHLGMGPVSEERSNATILQLVPFDSGRKCMGIFVQLPDGRARLYVKGASEILLGQCTEILRDPSRDLTTTSLTPENDETIKSLINNY
;
A
#
# COMPACT_ATOMS: atom_id res chain seq x y z
N MET A 1 12.37 -20.35 -0.97
CA MET A 1 12.22 -19.57 -2.22
C MET A 1 12.63 -18.15 -1.90
N THR A 2 13.53 -17.57 -2.70
CA THR A 2 14.13 -16.25 -2.43
C THR A 2 13.48 -15.22 -3.35
N PHE A 3 12.91 -14.15 -2.80
CA PHE A 3 12.43 -13.02 -3.60
C PHE A 3 13.60 -12.10 -3.96
N ILE A 4 13.56 -11.51 -5.15
CA ILE A 4 14.55 -10.54 -5.64
C ILE A 4 13.89 -9.16 -5.63
N GLY A 5 14.49 -8.21 -4.91
CA GLY A 5 13.95 -6.85 -4.76
C GLY A 5 14.62 -6.09 -3.61
N SER A 6 14.08 -4.93 -3.26
CA SER A 6 14.52 -4.21 -2.06
C SER A 6 14.17 -5.00 -0.79
N LYS A 7 14.93 -4.78 0.30
CA LYS A 7 14.68 -5.45 1.59
C LYS A 7 13.23 -5.29 2.06
N THR A 8 12.65 -4.11 1.86
CA THR A 8 11.25 -3.83 2.20
C THR A 8 10.27 -4.62 1.32
N GLU A 9 10.51 -4.70 0.01
CA GLU A 9 9.67 -5.49 -0.91
C GLU A 9 9.70 -6.97 -0.59
N THR A 10 10.90 -7.51 -0.40
CA THR A 10 11.06 -8.92 -0.08
C THR A 10 10.44 -9.23 1.28
N ALA A 11 10.56 -8.34 2.27
CA ALA A 11 9.92 -8.50 3.58
C ALA A 11 8.38 -8.50 3.47
N MET A 12 7.79 -7.60 2.69
CA MET A 12 6.33 -7.58 2.47
C MET A 12 5.84 -8.87 1.77
N LEU A 13 6.57 -9.36 0.77
CA LEU A 13 6.21 -10.61 0.08
C LEU A 13 6.34 -11.84 0.99
N ILE A 14 7.36 -11.87 1.85
CA ILE A 14 7.52 -12.92 2.87
C ILE A 14 6.35 -12.85 3.85
N PHE A 15 6.02 -11.67 4.39
CA PHE A 15 4.90 -11.50 5.30
C PHE A 15 3.56 -11.93 4.68
N ALA A 16 3.28 -11.50 3.44
CA ALA A 16 2.05 -11.87 2.74
C ALA A 16 1.95 -13.39 2.50
N LYS A 17 3.06 -14.02 2.15
CA LYS A 17 3.11 -15.48 1.95
C LYS A 17 2.91 -16.24 3.26
N ASP A 18 3.67 -15.88 4.29
CA ASP A 18 3.78 -16.67 5.51
C ASP A 18 2.60 -16.43 6.48
N HIS A 19 1.94 -15.28 6.38
CA HIS A 19 0.90 -14.87 7.33
C HIS A 19 -0.43 -14.46 6.71
N LEU A 20 -0.49 -14.11 5.42
CA LEU A 20 -1.73 -13.64 4.76
C LEU A 20 -2.28 -14.64 3.73
N GLY A 21 -1.69 -15.82 3.60
CA GLY A 21 -2.16 -16.86 2.69
C GLY A 21 -1.94 -16.54 1.21
N MET A 22 -1.01 -15.64 0.88
CA MET A 22 -0.69 -15.30 -0.51
C MET A 22 -0.14 -16.53 -1.25
N GLY A 23 -0.70 -16.79 -2.44
CA GLY A 23 -0.23 -17.82 -3.35
C GLY A 23 1.13 -17.50 -4.00
N PRO A 24 1.49 -18.19 -5.08
CA PRO A 24 2.67 -17.85 -5.86
C PRO A 24 2.61 -16.40 -6.36
N VAL A 25 3.65 -15.61 -6.09
CA VAL A 25 3.71 -14.18 -6.49
C VAL A 25 3.51 -13.98 -8.00
N SER A 26 3.91 -14.96 -8.83
CA SER A 26 3.68 -14.93 -10.28
C SER A 26 2.20 -14.96 -10.64
N GLU A 27 1.39 -15.71 -9.89
CA GLU A 27 -0.06 -15.83 -10.09
C GLU A 27 -0.76 -14.54 -9.68
N GLU A 28 -0.43 -14.01 -8.50
CA GLU A 28 -0.94 -12.71 -8.05
C GLU A 28 -0.61 -11.60 -9.06
N ARG A 29 0.60 -11.62 -9.64
CA ARG A 29 1.00 -10.66 -10.66
C ARG A 29 0.24 -10.84 -11.97
N SER A 30 -0.03 -12.07 -12.41
CA SER A 30 -0.83 -12.32 -13.62
C SER A 30 -2.30 -11.94 -13.46
N ASN A 31 -2.81 -11.94 -12.23
CA ASN A 31 -4.19 -11.55 -11.91
C ASN A 31 -4.40 -10.03 -11.94
N ALA A 32 -3.33 -9.23 -12.01
CA ALA A 32 -3.39 -7.77 -12.04
C ALA A 32 -2.97 -7.20 -13.40
N THR A 33 -3.79 -6.33 -13.98
CA THR A 33 -3.40 -5.55 -15.17
C THR A 33 -2.72 -4.26 -14.74
N ILE A 34 -1.40 -4.20 -14.93
CA ILE A 34 -0.58 -3.03 -14.59
C ILE A 34 -0.67 -2.02 -15.73
N LEU A 35 -1.20 -0.84 -15.44
CA LEU A 35 -1.28 0.27 -16.39
C LEU A 35 0.01 1.08 -16.43
N GLN A 36 0.59 1.36 -15.27
CA GLN A 36 1.82 2.15 -15.17
C GLN A 36 2.54 1.91 -13.85
N LEU A 37 3.86 1.83 -13.89
CA LEU A 37 4.73 1.88 -12.72
C LEU A 37 5.26 3.31 -12.52
N VAL A 38 5.20 3.80 -11.29
CA VAL A 38 5.84 5.04 -10.85
C VAL A 38 6.98 4.64 -9.92
N PRO A 39 8.25 4.63 -10.39
CA PRO A 39 9.39 4.23 -9.58
C PRO A 39 9.57 5.12 -8.35
N PHE A 40 10.32 4.60 -7.38
CA PHE A 40 10.69 5.37 -6.20
C PHE A 40 11.51 6.60 -6.58
N ASP A 41 11.15 7.72 -5.99
CA ASP A 41 11.80 9.01 -6.18
C ASP A 41 12.14 9.59 -4.82
N SER A 42 13.40 10.00 -4.63
CA SER A 42 13.88 10.51 -3.35
C SER A 42 13.26 11.86 -2.97
N GLY A 43 12.84 12.66 -3.95
CA GLY A 43 12.13 13.91 -3.72
C GLY A 43 10.70 13.69 -3.21
N ARG A 44 9.99 12.70 -3.78
CA ARG A 44 8.64 12.34 -3.35
C ARG A 44 8.60 11.34 -2.19
N LYS A 45 9.71 10.64 -1.92
CA LYS A 45 9.85 9.56 -0.93
C LYS A 45 8.79 8.47 -1.03
N CYS A 46 8.26 8.23 -2.22
CA CYS A 46 7.26 7.21 -2.47
C CYS A 46 7.41 6.63 -3.88
N MET A 47 6.76 5.48 -4.07
CA MET A 47 6.57 4.84 -5.36
C MET A 47 5.14 4.32 -5.45
N GLY A 48 4.66 4.06 -6.65
CA GLY A 48 3.32 3.54 -6.83
C GLY A 48 3.12 2.77 -8.12
N ILE A 49 1.97 2.14 -8.22
CA ILE A 49 1.56 1.37 -9.38
C ILE A 49 0.08 1.62 -9.67
N PHE A 50 -0.22 1.94 -10.92
CA PHE A 50 -1.57 2.00 -11.44
C PHE A 50 -1.99 0.62 -11.91
N VAL A 51 -3.09 0.12 -11.36
CA VAL A 51 -3.70 -1.17 -11.70
C VAL A 51 -5.10 -0.93 -12.23
N GLN A 52 -5.50 -1.67 -13.26
CA GLN A 52 -6.87 -1.63 -13.76
C GLN A 52 -7.80 -2.48 -12.88
N LEU A 53 -8.91 -1.88 -12.45
CA LEU A 53 -9.97 -2.56 -11.73
C LEU A 53 -10.96 -3.24 -12.70
N PRO A 54 -11.75 -4.23 -12.24
CA PRO A 54 -12.74 -4.92 -13.07
C PRO A 54 -13.81 -4.00 -13.69
N ASP A 55 -14.08 -2.86 -13.06
CA ASP A 55 -15.02 -1.83 -13.56
C ASP A 55 -14.39 -0.86 -14.58
N GLY A 56 -13.15 -1.12 -15.00
CA GLY A 56 -12.41 -0.32 -15.97
C GLY A 56 -11.68 0.89 -15.38
N ARG A 57 -11.92 1.25 -14.10
CA ARG A 57 -11.21 2.35 -13.45
C ARG A 57 -9.75 1.99 -13.17
N ALA A 58 -8.91 3.00 -13.01
CA ALA A 58 -7.55 2.83 -12.52
C ALA A 58 -7.49 3.05 -11.00
N ARG A 59 -6.76 2.20 -10.29
CA ARG A 59 -6.41 2.38 -8.88
C ARG A 59 -4.91 2.53 -8.73
N LEU A 60 -4.50 3.58 -8.04
CA LEU A 60 -3.11 3.78 -7.64
C LEU A 60 -2.87 3.14 -6.27
N TYR A 61 -1.93 2.20 -6.20
CA TYR A 61 -1.38 1.70 -4.95
C TYR A 61 -0.03 2.38 -4.70
N VAL A 62 0.14 2.99 -3.53
CA VAL A 62 1.34 3.77 -3.17
C VAL A 62 1.97 3.20 -1.91
N LYS A 63 3.30 3.16 -1.87
CA LYS A 63 4.08 2.93 -0.65
C LYS A 63 5.23 3.93 -0.57
N GLY A 64 5.63 4.30 0.64
CA GLY A 64 6.63 5.33 0.85
C GLY A 64 6.79 5.65 2.33
N ALA A 65 7.46 6.77 2.61
CA ALA A 65 7.56 7.31 3.95
C ALA A 65 6.17 7.63 4.51
N SER A 66 5.85 7.10 5.70
CA SER A 66 4.50 7.13 6.26
C SER A 66 4.03 8.55 6.56
N GLU A 67 4.91 9.42 7.02
CA GLU A 67 4.64 10.83 7.28
C GLU A 67 4.31 11.62 6.00
N ILE A 68 4.96 11.25 4.88
CA ILE A 68 4.72 11.88 3.58
C ILE A 68 3.38 11.42 3.01
N LEU A 69 3.08 10.12 3.10
CA LEU A 69 1.82 9.58 2.60
C LEU A 69 0.62 10.08 3.42
N LEU A 70 0.72 10.09 4.75
CA LEU A 70 -0.36 10.59 5.61
C LEU A 70 -0.70 12.05 5.28
N GLY A 71 0.30 12.89 5.00
CA GLY A 71 0.08 14.27 4.59
C GLY A 71 -0.65 14.46 3.26
N GLN A 72 -0.85 13.40 2.47
CA GLN A 72 -1.63 13.40 1.23
C GLN A 72 -3.00 12.70 1.38
N CYS A 73 -3.30 12.11 2.53
CA CYS A 73 -4.54 11.37 2.75
C CYS A 73 -5.68 12.30 3.22
N THR A 74 -6.87 12.10 2.64
CA THR A 74 -8.11 12.78 3.07
C THR A 74 -9.12 11.83 3.69
N GLU A 75 -8.92 10.52 3.49
CA GLU A 75 -9.80 9.45 3.94
C GLU A 75 -9.00 8.30 4.55
N ILE A 76 -9.67 7.53 5.40
CA ILE A 76 -9.14 6.32 6.04
C ILE A 76 -10.16 5.19 5.97
N LEU A 77 -9.70 3.94 5.95
CA LEU A 77 -10.56 2.78 6.10
C LEU A 77 -11.21 2.77 7.48
N ARG A 78 -12.54 2.66 7.53
CA ARG A 78 -13.29 2.68 8.78
C ARG A 78 -13.01 1.46 9.65
N ASP A 79 -13.09 0.28 9.05
CA ASP A 79 -12.76 -0.99 9.69
C ASP A 79 -12.09 -1.92 8.65
N PRO A 80 -10.75 -1.96 8.62
CA PRO A 80 -10.01 -2.79 7.67
C PRO A 80 -10.29 -4.29 7.79
N SER A 81 -10.88 -4.75 8.89
CA SER A 81 -11.22 -6.16 9.10
C SER A 81 -12.54 -6.57 8.44
N ARG A 82 -13.36 -5.60 8.01
CA ARG A 82 -14.69 -5.83 7.44
C ARG A 82 -14.74 -5.62 5.95
N ASP A 83 -14.43 -4.41 5.51
CA ASP A 83 -14.54 -4.03 4.10
C ASP A 83 -13.62 -2.83 3.76
N LEU A 84 -13.75 -2.34 2.54
CA LEU A 84 -12.99 -1.19 2.04
C LEU A 84 -13.75 0.13 2.20
N THR A 85 -14.74 0.20 3.10
CA THR A 85 -15.46 1.46 3.34
C THR A 85 -14.54 2.49 3.97
N THR A 86 -14.58 3.69 3.41
CA THR A 86 -13.79 4.83 3.89
C THR A 86 -14.65 5.77 4.73
N THR A 87 -13.98 6.54 5.58
CA THR A 87 -14.50 7.73 6.24
C THR A 87 -13.48 8.85 6.12
N SER A 88 -13.92 10.09 6.28
CA SER A 88 -13.00 11.24 6.32
C SER A 88 -11.97 11.06 7.43
N LEU A 89 -10.72 11.40 7.13
CA LEU A 89 -9.63 11.42 8.10
C LEU A 89 -9.85 12.59 9.07
N THR A 90 -10.30 12.32 10.29
CA THR A 90 -10.51 13.39 11.30
C THR A 90 -9.18 13.83 11.92
N PRO A 91 -9.11 15.03 12.55
CA PRO A 91 -7.93 15.46 13.28
C PRO A 91 -7.46 14.46 14.34
N GLU A 92 -8.40 13.82 15.04
CA GLU A 92 -8.09 12.82 16.07
C GLU A 92 -7.47 11.55 15.44
N ASN A 93 -7.96 11.12 14.28
CA ASN A 93 -7.35 10.02 13.54
C ASN A 93 -5.94 10.38 13.06
N ASP A 94 -5.75 11.57 12.50
CA ASP A 94 -4.46 12.05 12.02
C ASP A 94 -3.43 12.12 13.16
N GLU A 95 -3.79 12.69 14.31
CA GLU A 95 -2.93 12.73 15.51
C GLU A 95 -2.58 11.33 16.02
N THR A 96 -3.56 10.43 16.06
CA THR A 96 -3.34 9.03 16.48
C THR A 96 -2.32 8.34 15.57
N ILE A 97 -2.47 8.49 14.25
CA ILE A 97 -1.56 7.86 13.27
C ILE A 97 -0.17 8.50 13.34
N LYS A 98 -0.07 9.83 13.47
CA LYS A 98 1.21 10.52 13.67
C LYS A 98 1.94 10.02 14.92
N SER A 99 1.21 9.83 16.03
CA SER A 99 1.77 9.26 17.24
C SER A 99 2.29 7.84 17.01
N LEU A 100 1.54 6.98 16.31
CA LEU A 100 1.99 5.62 15.97
C LEU A 100 3.23 5.63 15.07
N ILE A 101 3.30 6.53 14.08
CA ILE A 101 4.46 6.66 13.19
C ILE A 101 5.72 7.05 13.97
N ASN A 102 5.62 7.94 14.95
CA ASN A 102 6.77 8.45 15.70
C ASN A 102 7.27 7.51 16.80
N ASN A 103 6.44 6.55 17.22
CA ASN A 103 6.72 5.64 18.35
C ASN A 103 7.06 4.21 17.92
N TYR A 104 7.28 3.97 16.62
CA TYR A 104 7.64 2.65 16.07
C TYR A 104 9.15 2.41 16.02
#